data_AF-A0A5Q4BU04-F1
#
_entry.id   AF-A0A5Q4BU04-F1
#
_cell.length_a   1.000
_cell.length_b   1.000
_cell.length_c   1.000
_cell.angle_alpha   90.00
_cell.angle_beta   90.00
_cell.angle_gamma   90.00
#
_symmetry.space_group_name_H-M   'P 1'
#
loop_
_entity.id
_entity.type
_entity.pdbx_description
1 polymer ?
#
loop_
_entity_poly.entity_id
_entity_poly.type
_entity_poly.pdbx_seq_one_letter_code
_entity_poly.pdbx_strand_id
1 'polypeptide(L)'
;MSSSTIPTSTSVVESAVIKAPLSHVWHFIKLQNFQNFWSALKGSEAVKAQEETDVVRWTFKDGTVLEVKQEEHSASFFLGSFPATTHRTAGGDQETTGERCTINHYITYSVITSQPELSYTSVVSTIRCYPVTSGESENSTFVEWTGNFSSDADAGVIQDAKFKRREALADLAKAAAKL
;
A
#
# COMPACT_ATOMS: atom_id res chain seq x y z
N MET A 1 -30.11 13.23 -26.19
CA MET A 1 -29.87 11.84 -25.77
C MET A 1 -29.06 11.91 -24.48
N SER A 2 -29.74 11.84 -23.34
CA SER A 2 -29.07 11.85 -22.04
C SER A 2 -28.36 10.51 -21.89
N SER A 3 -27.05 10.49 -22.17
CA SER A 3 -26.19 9.37 -21.80
C SER A 3 -26.32 9.21 -20.30
N SER A 4 -27.09 8.22 -19.87
CA SER A 4 -27.16 7.84 -18.47
C SER A 4 -25.78 7.30 -18.14
N THR A 5 -24.91 8.17 -17.61
CA THR A 5 -23.65 7.78 -17.00
C THR A 5 -24.02 6.85 -15.86
N ILE A 6 -24.02 5.55 -16.13
CA ILE A 6 -24.14 4.52 -15.10
C ILE A 6 -23.05 4.86 -14.09
N PRO A 7 -23.39 5.10 -12.81
CA PRO A 7 -22.39 5.41 -11.80
C PRO A 7 -21.46 4.21 -11.72
N THR A 8 -20.33 4.30 -12.41
CA THR A 8 -19.27 3.31 -12.31
C THR A 8 -18.60 3.62 -10.99
N SER A 9 -18.46 2.62 -10.13
CA SER A 9 -17.83 2.78 -8.83
C SER A 9 -16.52 3.55 -9.00
N THR A 10 -16.44 4.75 -8.45
CA THR A 10 -15.21 5.58 -8.51
C THR A 10 -14.14 5.03 -7.58
N SER A 11 -14.40 3.92 -6.92
CA SER A 11 -13.43 3.17 -6.13
C SER A 11 -13.19 1.78 -6.71
N VAL A 12 -11.92 1.37 -6.67
CA VAL A 12 -11.46 0.00 -6.90
C VAL A 12 -10.82 -0.53 -5.64
N VAL A 13 -11.03 -1.80 -5.35
CA VAL A 13 -10.37 -2.52 -4.26
C VAL A 13 -9.90 -3.84 -4.82
N GLU A 14 -8.59 -4.06 -4.74
CA GLU A 14 -7.97 -5.29 -5.16
C GLU A 14 -7.15 -5.84 -4.00
N SER A 15 -7.16 -7.16 -3.83
CA SER A 15 -6.47 -7.80 -2.72
C SER A 15 -5.87 -9.13 -3.11
N ALA A 16 -4.82 -9.51 -2.40
CA ALA A 16 -4.14 -10.78 -2.59
C ALA A 16 -3.52 -11.28 -1.28
N VAL A 17 -3.45 -12.59 -1.13
CA VAL A 17 -2.67 -13.24 -0.07
C VAL A 17 -1.28 -13.53 -0.60
N ILE A 18 -0.28 -12.87 -0.01
CA ILE A 18 1.12 -13.02 -0.35
C ILE A 18 1.74 -14.03 0.62
N LYS A 19 2.25 -15.15 0.11
CA LYS A 19 2.88 -16.22 0.91
C LYS A 19 4.27 -15.82 1.43
N ALA A 20 4.33 -14.74 2.20
CA ALA A 20 5.51 -14.25 2.87
C ALA A 20 5.13 -13.49 4.16
N PRO A 21 6.04 -13.44 5.17
CA PRO A 21 5.81 -12.70 6.40
C PRO A 21 5.59 -11.20 6.17
N LEU A 22 4.81 -10.56 7.04
CA LEU A 22 4.47 -9.14 6.95
C LEU A 22 5.69 -8.23 6.85
N SER A 23 6.74 -8.50 7.62
CA SER A 23 7.97 -7.71 7.60
C SER A 23 8.65 -7.71 6.23
N HIS A 24 8.61 -8.83 5.51
CA HIS A 24 9.17 -8.95 4.16
C HIS A 24 8.33 -8.19 3.16
N VAL A 25 7.01 -8.42 3.18
CA VAL A 25 6.08 -7.74 2.26
C VAL A 25 6.15 -6.23 2.47
N TRP A 26 6.11 -5.77 3.73
CA TRP A 26 6.17 -4.35 4.08
C TRP A 26 7.44 -3.66 3.58
N HIS A 27 8.57 -4.36 3.47
CA HIS A 27 9.80 -3.78 2.93
C HIS A 27 9.68 -3.37 1.45
N PHE A 28 8.82 -4.05 0.69
CA PHE A 28 8.50 -3.70 -0.69
C PHE A 28 7.49 -2.56 -0.79
N ILE A 29 6.62 -2.38 0.23
CA ILE A 29 5.56 -1.35 0.27
C ILE A 29 6.15 0.01 0.69
N LYS A 30 7.16 0.47 -0.06
CA LYS A 30 7.71 1.83 0.00
C LYS A 30 7.67 2.39 -1.40
N LEU A 31 7.09 3.57 -1.63
CA LEU A 31 6.86 4.10 -2.98
C LEU A 31 8.12 4.08 -3.86
N GLN A 32 9.27 4.38 -3.27
CA GLN A 32 10.60 4.38 -3.90
C GLN A 32 11.16 2.98 -4.26
N ASN A 33 10.61 1.91 -3.67
CA ASN A 33 10.99 0.52 -3.92
C ASN A 33 10.04 -0.21 -4.87
N PHE A 34 9.00 0.44 -5.40
CA PHE A 34 8.01 -0.26 -6.23
C PHE A 34 8.61 -0.82 -7.51
N GLN A 35 9.67 -0.20 -8.03
CA GLN A 35 10.43 -0.75 -9.16
C GLN A 35 11.03 -2.15 -8.90
N ASN A 36 11.25 -2.53 -7.64
CA ASN A 36 11.88 -3.81 -7.30
C ASN A 36 10.97 -5.01 -7.53
N PHE A 37 9.66 -4.80 -7.51
CA PHE A 37 8.68 -5.87 -7.72
C PHE A 37 7.74 -5.58 -8.89
N TRP A 38 7.30 -4.34 -9.08
CA TRP A 38 6.28 -4.02 -10.06
C TRP A 38 6.86 -3.97 -11.47
N SER A 39 6.63 -5.02 -12.25
CA SER A 39 7.24 -5.17 -13.57
C SER A 39 6.80 -4.12 -14.60
N ALA A 40 5.67 -3.43 -14.37
CA ALA A 40 5.20 -2.35 -15.22
C ALA A 40 6.02 -1.06 -15.05
N LEU A 41 6.70 -0.89 -13.91
CA LEU A 41 7.60 0.23 -13.69
C LEU A 41 8.93 0.01 -14.40
N LYS A 42 9.36 1.06 -15.08
CA LYS A 42 10.71 1.22 -15.61
C LYS A 42 11.66 1.77 -14.56
N GLY A 43 11.16 2.62 -13.65
CA GLY A 43 11.94 3.14 -12.52
C GLY A 43 11.11 3.94 -11.53
N SER A 44 11.62 4.06 -10.31
CA SER A 44 11.06 4.92 -9.25
C SER A 44 12.15 5.79 -8.64
N GLU A 45 11.96 7.10 -8.69
CA GLU A 45 12.94 8.11 -8.25
C GLU A 45 12.30 9.05 -7.23
N ALA A 46 12.93 9.22 -6.05
CA ALA A 46 12.49 10.22 -5.08
C ALA A 46 12.79 11.62 -5.61
N VAL A 47 11.75 12.44 -5.80
CA VAL A 47 11.89 13.84 -6.18
C VAL A 47 12.03 14.64 -4.89
N LYS A 48 13.15 15.34 -4.71
CA LYS A 48 13.35 16.22 -3.56
C LYS A 48 12.39 17.40 -3.68
N ALA A 49 11.22 17.31 -3.06
CA ALA A 49 10.37 18.47 -2.84
C ALA A 49 11.03 19.37 -1.79
N GLN A 50 11.01 20.68 -2.06
CA GLN A 50 11.73 21.69 -1.28
C GLN A 50 11.12 21.95 0.12
N GLU A 51 10.00 21.29 0.44
CA GLU A 51 9.30 21.34 1.73
C GLU A 51 8.76 19.94 2.04
N GLU A 52 9.37 19.27 3.03
CA GLU A 52 8.87 18.17 3.89
C GLU A 52 7.86 17.14 3.34
N THR A 53 7.82 16.89 2.03
CA THR A 53 6.88 15.99 1.36
C THR A 53 7.62 14.92 0.57
N ASP A 54 7.34 13.66 0.88
CA ASP A 54 7.90 12.52 0.16
C ASP A 54 7.18 12.37 -1.19
N VAL A 55 7.72 13.00 -2.22
CA VAL A 55 7.24 12.85 -3.61
C VAL A 55 8.11 11.83 -4.34
N VAL A 56 7.48 10.85 -4.98
CA VAL A 56 8.15 9.83 -5.78
C VAL A 56 7.65 9.88 -7.20
N ARG A 57 8.58 9.94 -8.15
CA ARG A 57 8.29 9.84 -9.57
C ARG A 57 8.39 8.40 -10.03
N TRP A 58 7.30 7.89 -10.58
CA TRP A 58 7.17 6.58 -11.19
C TRP A 58 7.17 6.71 -12.70
N THR A 59 8.13 6.06 -13.36
CA THR A 59 8.16 5.94 -14.81
C THR A 59 7.73 4.54 -15.18
N PHE A 60 6.68 4.41 -15.97
CA PHE A 60 6.16 3.15 -16.49
C PHE A 60 6.78 2.81 -17.84
N LYS A 61 6.75 1.53 -18.21
CA LYS A 61 7.32 1.03 -19.47
C LYS A 61 6.54 1.45 -20.71
N ASP A 62 5.26 1.80 -20.54
CA ASP A 62 4.41 2.38 -21.59
C ASP A 62 4.75 3.85 -21.91
N GLY A 63 5.69 4.44 -21.16
CA GLY A 63 6.08 5.86 -21.27
C GLY A 63 5.31 6.78 -20.31
N THR A 64 4.33 6.26 -19.57
CA THR A 64 3.59 7.04 -18.57
C THR A 64 4.52 7.41 -17.42
N VAL A 65 4.47 8.66 -16.98
CA VAL A 65 5.19 9.16 -15.80
C VAL A 65 4.16 9.68 -14.82
N LEU A 66 4.18 9.19 -13.58
CA LEU A 66 3.33 9.67 -12.49
C LEU A 66 4.22 10.23 -11.38
N GLU A 67 3.89 11.41 -10.87
CA GLU A 67 4.45 11.89 -9.60
C GLU A 67 3.42 11.63 -8.50
N VAL A 68 3.79 10.80 -7.54
CA VAL A 68 2.95 10.45 -6.41
C VAL A 68 3.46 11.11 -5.14
N LYS A 69 2.55 11.68 -4.36
CA LYS A 69 2.82 12.21 -3.03
C LYS A 69 2.44 11.16 -2.01
N GLN A 70 3.35 10.85 -1.09
CA GLN A 70 2.99 10.12 0.11
C GLN A 70 2.18 11.04 1.02
N GLU A 71 0.92 10.69 1.26
CA GLU A 71 0.04 11.43 2.19
C GLU A 71 0.20 10.91 3.62
N GLU A 72 0.34 9.59 3.74
CA GLU A 72 0.49 8.94 5.03
C GLU A 72 1.34 7.68 4.86
N HIS A 73 2.27 7.47 5.78
CA HIS A 73 3.00 6.22 5.89
C HIS A 73 2.99 5.83 7.35
N SER A 74 2.37 4.70 7.67
CA SER A 74 2.37 4.20 9.04
C SER A 74 3.80 3.98 9.50
N ALA A 75 4.29 4.85 10.38
CA ALA A 75 5.58 4.68 11.02
C ALA A 75 5.45 3.60 12.09
N SER A 76 6.42 2.68 12.12
CA SER A 76 6.62 1.82 13.28
C SER A 76 6.84 2.70 14.51
N PHE A 77 5.81 2.89 15.33
CA PHE A 77 5.99 3.43 16.66
C PHE A 77 6.47 2.30 17.55
N PHE A 78 7.79 2.11 17.60
CA PHE A 78 8.41 1.35 18.68
C PHE A 78 8.23 2.20 19.93
N LEU A 79 7.15 1.98 20.68
CA LEU A 79 7.06 2.46 22.05
C LEU A 79 8.25 1.85 22.77
N GLY A 80 9.24 2.72 23.03
CA GLY A 80 10.44 2.36 23.76
C GLY A 80 10.05 1.56 24.99
N SER A 81 10.74 0.43 25.15
CA SER A 81 10.76 -0.41 26.34
C SER A 81 10.42 0.40 27.60
N PHE A 82 9.16 0.34 28.04
CA PHE A 82 8.83 0.75 29.40
C PHE A 82 9.61 -0.20 30.31
N PRO A 83 10.42 0.29 31.26
CA PRO A 83 10.98 -0.59 32.26
C PRO A 83 9.81 -1.23 32.99
N ALA A 84 9.75 -2.56 32.95
CA ALA A 84 8.77 -3.33 33.70
C ALA A 84 8.94 -2.99 35.18
N THR A 85 8.11 -2.11 35.72
CA THR A 85 8.02 -1.89 37.16
C THR A 85 7.36 -3.12 37.75
N THR A 86 8.19 -4.08 38.18
CA THR A 86 7.76 -5.26 38.93
C THR A 86 7.19 -4.81 40.28
N HIS A 87 5.87 -4.70 40.39
CA HIS A 87 5.22 -4.82 41.69
C HIS A 87 5.08 -6.31 42.02
N ARG A 88 5.93 -6.77 42.93
CA ARG A 88 5.94 -8.13 43.47
C ARG A 88 4.74 -8.27 44.43
N THR A 89 3.69 -8.97 44.02
CA THR A 89 2.63 -9.44 44.93
C THR A 89 2.67 -10.96 44.94
N ALA A 90 2.75 -11.53 46.15
CA ALA A 90 2.80 -12.96 46.37
C ALA A 90 1.43 -13.60 46.07
N GLY A 91 1.44 -14.60 45.18
CA GLY A 91 0.33 -15.55 45.01
C GLY A 91 -0.52 -15.31 43.76
N GLY A 92 -0.35 -16.19 42.77
CA GLY A 92 -1.21 -16.31 41.59
C GLY A 92 -0.48 -15.96 40.30
N ASP A 93 -0.23 -16.97 39.46
CA ASP A 93 0.34 -16.80 38.12
C ASP A 93 -0.62 -15.97 37.25
N GLN A 94 -0.37 -14.67 37.16
CA GLN A 94 -1.06 -13.80 36.23
C GLN A 94 -0.19 -13.68 34.97
N GLU A 95 -0.49 -14.53 33.98
CA GLU A 95 0.05 -14.43 32.63
C GLU A 95 -0.30 -13.03 32.10
N THR A 96 0.72 -12.17 32.06
CA THR A 96 0.58 -10.81 31.55
C THR A 96 0.68 -10.92 30.03
N THR A 97 -0.45 -11.19 29.37
CA THR A 97 -0.57 -11.12 27.91
C THR A 97 -0.25 -9.69 27.50
N GLY A 98 1.01 -9.44 27.15
CA GLY A 98 1.45 -8.15 26.61
C GLY A 98 0.62 -7.81 25.39
N GLU A 99 -0.14 -6.72 25.46
CA GLU A 99 -0.84 -6.16 24.33
C GLU A 99 0.16 -5.93 23.20
N ARG A 100 0.03 -6.71 22.11
CA ARG A 100 0.77 -6.44 20.88
C ARG A 100 0.23 -5.11 20.35
N CYS A 101 1.03 -4.05 20.37
CA CYS A 101 0.74 -2.85 19.60
C CYS A 101 0.50 -3.27 18.14
N THR A 102 -0.76 -3.22 17.69
CA THR A 102 -1.12 -3.47 16.29
C THR A 102 -0.70 -2.25 15.49
N ILE A 103 0.58 -2.20 15.11
CA ILE A 103 1.06 -1.23 14.12
C ILE A 103 0.27 -1.56 12.85
N ASN A 104 -0.65 -0.66 12.46
CA ASN A 104 -1.36 -0.80 11.19
C ASN A 104 -0.35 -0.56 10.08
N HIS A 105 -0.14 -1.53 9.18
CA HIS A 105 0.82 -1.40 8.10
C HIS A 105 0.09 -0.88 6.86
N TYR A 106 0.06 0.44 6.68
CA TYR A 106 -0.55 1.03 5.51
C TYR A 106 0.17 2.28 5.02
N ILE A 107 0.04 2.51 3.72
CA ILE A 107 0.53 3.71 3.06
C ILE A 107 -0.59 4.28 2.19
N THR A 108 -0.78 5.58 2.29
CA THR A 108 -1.72 6.34 1.47
C THR A 108 -0.92 7.30 0.62
N TYR A 109 -1.19 7.33 -0.67
CA TYR A 109 -0.54 8.23 -1.60
C TYR A 109 -1.53 8.76 -2.64
N SER A 110 -1.30 9.98 -3.10
CA SER A 110 -2.08 10.65 -4.13
C SER A 110 -1.22 10.87 -5.37
N VAL A 111 -1.84 10.95 -6.55
CA VAL A 111 -1.12 11.37 -7.77
C VAL A 111 -1.20 12.90 -7.84
N ILE A 112 -0.03 13.55 -7.95
CA ILE A 112 0.10 15.01 -8.09
C ILE A 112 0.10 15.39 -9.57
N THR A 113 0.95 14.72 -10.36
CA THR A 113 1.13 15.03 -11.79
C THR A 113 1.25 13.74 -12.59
N SER A 114 0.92 13.82 -13.88
CA SER A 114 1.02 12.70 -14.82
C SER A 114 1.40 13.20 -16.21
N GLN A 115 2.18 12.39 -16.92
CA GLN A 115 2.43 12.53 -18.35
C GLN A 115 2.22 11.16 -19.02
N PRO A 116 1.27 10.99 -19.94
CA PRO A 116 0.30 11.97 -20.43
C PRO A 116 -0.66 12.47 -19.33
N GLU A 117 -1.30 13.61 -19.57
CA GLU A 117 -2.20 14.25 -18.61
C GLU A 117 -3.36 13.32 -18.22
N LEU A 118 -3.73 13.33 -16.93
CA LEU A 118 -4.85 12.53 -16.44
C LEU A 118 -6.16 13.09 -16.97
N SER A 119 -7.09 12.21 -17.32
CA SER A 119 -8.46 12.60 -17.67
C SER A 119 -9.34 12.88 -16.44
N TYR A 120 -8.77 12.87 -15.24
CA TYR A 120 -9.47 12.97 -13.96
C TYR A 120 -8.70 13.84 -12.98
N THR A 121 -9.42 14.48 -12.06
CA THR A 121 -8.89 15.50 -11.15
C THR A 121 -7.98 14.93 -10.06
N SER A 122 -8.31 13.79 -9.47
CA SER A 122 -7.51 13.21 -8.39
C SER A 122 -7.70 11.71 -8.25
N VAL A 123 -6.64 11.02 -7.83
CA VAL A 123 -6.72 9.65 -7.32
C VAL A 123 -5.94 9.55 -6.03
N VAL A 124 -6.57 8.93 -5.03
CA VAL A 124 -5.94 8.56 -3.76
C VAL A 124 -5.91 7.05 -3.70
N SER A 125 -4.73 6.48 -3.50
CA SER A 125 -4.55 5.04 -3.37
C SER A 125 -4.07 4.70 -1.97
N THR A 126 -4.63 3.64 -1.40
CA THR A 126 -4.20 3.13 -0.09
C THR A 126 -3.79 1.68 -0.24
N ILE A 127 -2.63 1.32 0.32
CA ILE A 127 -2.20 -0.07 0.43
C ILE A 127 -2.16 -0.43 1.91
N ARG A 128 -2.83 -1.52 2.28
CA ARG A 128 -2.88 -2.03 3.65
C ARG A 128 -2.38 -3.46 3.67
N CYS A 129 -1.53 -3.77 4.64
CA CYS A 129 -0.97 -5.10 4.85
C CYS A 129 -1.42 -5.63 6.20
N TYR A 130 -1.94 -6.85 6.21
CA TYR A 130 -2.43 -7.53 7.40
C TYR A 130 -1.71 -8.88 7.54
N PRO A 131 -1.10 -9.17 8.69
CA PRO A 131 -0.54 -10.50 8.92
C PRO A 131 -1.66 -11.53 9.03
N VAL A 132 -1.53 -12.64 8.32
CA VAL A 132 -2.45 -13.78 8.46
C VAL A 132 -1.94 -14.68 9.58
N THR A 133 -2.67 -14.70 10.68
CA THR A 133 -2.26 -15.36 11.93
C THR A 133 -2.81 -16.77 12.10
N SER A 134 -3.71 -17.22 11.21
CA SER A 134 -4.38 -18.52 11.35
C SER A 134 -4.89 -19.04 10.00
N GLY A 135 -5.07 -20.36 9.89
CA GLY A 135 -5.60 -21.04 8.71
C GLY A 135 -4.53 -21.56 7.75
N GLU A 136 -4.92 -22.01 6.56
CA GLU A 136 -4.01 -22.60 5.57
C GLU A 136 -2.94 -21.63 5.04
N SER A 137 -3.14 -20.33 5.26
CA SER A 137 -2.23 -19.26 4.88
C SER A 137 -1.58 -18.60 6.10
N GLU A 138 -1.39 -19.32 7.20
CA GLU A 138 -0.65 -18.81 8.36
C GLU A 138 0.79 -18.38 7.96
N ASN A 139 1.30 -17.31 8.59
CA ASN A 139 2.58 -16.67 8.26
C ASN A 139 2.62 -16.01 6.87
N SER A 140 1.47 -15.83 6.23
CA SER A 140 1.32 -15.03 5.02
C SER A 140 0.84 -13.60 5.34
N THR A 141 0.79 -12.75 4.32
CA THR A 141 0.32 -11.37 4.44
C THR A 141 -0.83 -11.14 3.49
N PHE A 142 -1.97 -10.69 4.01
CA PHE A 142 -3.07 -10.19 3.21
C PHE A 142 -2.79 -8.74 2.85
N VAL A 143 -2.70 -8.44 1.55
CA VAL A 143 -2.49 -7.09 1.04
C VAL A 143 -3.76 -6.63 0.35
N GLU A 144 -4.27 -5.48 0.77
CA GLU A 144 -5.38 -4.77 0.15
C GLU A 144 -4.84 -3.49 -0.49
N TRP A 145 -5.21 -3.23 -1.74
CA TRP A 145 -4.86 -2.04 -2.49
C TRP A 145 -6.13 -1.39 -3.04
N THR A 146 -6.47 -0.24 -2.46
CA THR A 146 -7.61 0.58 -2.87
C THR A 146 -7.17 1.72 -3.77
N GLY A 147 -8.06 2.16 -4.64
CA GLY A 147 -7.91 3.39 -5.43
C GLY A 147 -9.23 4.11 -5.47
N ASN A 148 -9.25 5.34 -4.94
CA ASN A 148 -10.39 6.24 -4.94
C ASN A 148 -10.13 7.34 -5.97
N PHE A 149 -10.91 7.33 -7.04
CA PHE A 149 -10.87 8.30 -8.13
C PHE A 149 -11.92 9.39 -7.92
N SER A 150 -11.66 10.56 -8.47
CA SER A 150 -12.67 11.60 -8.60
C SER A 150 -13.79 11.17 -9.56
N SER A 151 -14.97 11.80 -9.44
CA SER A 151 -16.19 11.39 -10.17
C SER A 151 -16.14 11.59 -11.68
N ASP A 152 -15.16 12.33 -12.16
CA ASP A 152 -14.84 12.59 -13.56
C ASP A 152 -13.97 11.48 -14.20
N ALA A 153 -13.58 10.45 -13.44
CA ALA A 153 -12.83 9.33 -13.99
C ALA A 153 -13.69 8.45 -14.91
N ASP A 154 -13.13 8.14 -16.09
CA ASP A 154 -13.77 7.27 -17.07
C ASP A 154 -13.70 5.78 -16.64
N ALA A 155 -14.68 5.00 -17.06
CA ALA A 155 -14.74 3.57 -16.76
C ALA A 155 -13.50 2.80 -17.28
N GLY A 156 -12.93 3.20 -18.42
CA GLY A 156 -11.71 2.61 -18.96
C GLY A 156 -10.50 2.85 -18.06
N VAL A 157 -10.39 4.03 -17.46
CA VAL A 157 -9.33 4.37 -16.49
C VAL A 157 -9.46 3.51 -15.24
N ILE A 158 -10.68 3.36 -14.72
CA ILE A 158 -10.96 2.55 -13.53
C ILE A 158 -10.63 1.07 -13.80
N GLN A 159 -10.93 0.57 -14.99
CA GLN A 159 -10.57 -0.80 -15.39
C GLN A 159 -9.05 -0.98 -15.55
N ASP A 160 -8.36 -0.08 -16.24
CA ASP A 160 -6.89 -0.13 -16.37
C ASP A 160 -6.21 -0.11 -14.99
N ALA A 161 -6.64 0.80 -14.13
CA ALA A 161 -6.22 0.90 -12.74
C ALA A 161 -6.40 -0.40 -11.94
N LYS A 162 -7.50 -1.12 -12.19
CA LYS A 162 -7.80 -2.41 -11.59
C LYS A 162 -6.80 -3.48 -12.06
N PHE A 163 -6.57 -3.58 -13.37
CA PHE A 163 -5.60 -4.54 -13.93
C PHE A 163 -4.18 -4.28 -13.44
N LYS A 164 -3.73 -3.02 -13.48
CA LYS A 164 -2.41 -2.60 -12.98
C LYS A 164 -2.17 -2.99 -11.52
N ARG A 165 -3.16 -2.83 -10.64
CA ARG A 165 -3.07 -3.24 -9.23
C ARG A 165 -3.01 -4.76 -9.07
N ARG A 166 -3.81 -5.51 -9.83
CA ARG A 166 -3.77 -6.98 -9.82
C ARG A 166 -2.41 -7.51 -10.27
N GLU A 167 -1.87 -6.96 -11.34
CA GLU A 167 -0.54 -7.31 -11.83
C GLU A 167 0.54 -6.97 -10.81
N ALA A 168 0.47 -5.78 -10.20
CA ALA A 168 1.41 -5.37 -9.16
C ALA A 168 1.37 -6.33 -7.95
N LEU A 169 0.18 -6.74 -7.49
CA LEU A 169 0.03 -7.72 -6.41
C LEU A 169 0.57 -9.10 -6.79
N ALA A 170 0.34 -9.54 -8.04
CA ALA A 170 0.88 -10.80 -8.54
C ALA A 170 2.42 -10.78 -8.62
N ASP A 171 3.00 -9.67 -9.05
CA ASP A 171 4.45 -9.52 -9.11
C ASP A 171 5.07 -9.33 -7.73
N LEU A 172 4.38 -8.64 -6.81
CA LEU A 172 4.75 -8.58 -5.40
C LEU A 172 4.81 -10.00 -4.80
N ALA A 173 3.83 -10.86 -5.11
CA ALA A 173 3.84 -12.24 -4.66
C ALA A 173 5.05 -13.00 -5.17
N LYS A 174 5.42 -12.83 -6.44
CA LYS A 174 6.61 -13.47 -7.03
C LYS A 174 7.91 -12.92 -6.42
N ALA A 175 7.99 -11.62 -6.16
CA ALA A 175 9.17 -10.99 -5.57
C ALA A 175 9.36 -11.45 -4.12
N ALA A 176 8.27 -11.46 -3.34
CA ALA A 176 8.28 -11.91 -1.95
C ALA A 176 8.56 -13.41 -1.80
N ALA A 177 8.19 -14.23 -2.79
CA ALA A 177 8.47 -15.68 -2.78
C ALA A 177 9.93 -16.05 -3.14
N LYS A 178 10.74 -15.11 -3.63
CA LYS A 178 12.13 -15.36 -4.04
C LYS A 178 13.16 -15.15 -2.93
N LEU A 179 12.73 -14.63 -1.78
CA LEU A 179 13.56 -14.34 -0.60
C LEU A 179 13.15 -15.25 0.56
#